data_AF-A0A0G4B5E3-F1
#
_entry.id   AF-A0A0G4B5E3-F1
#
_cell.length_a   1.000
_cell.length_b   1.000
_cell.length_c   1.000
_cell.angle_alpha   90.00
_cell.angle_beta   90.00
_cell.angle_gamma   90.00
#
_symmetry.space_group_name_H-M   'P 1'
#
loop_
_entity.id
_entity.type
_entity.pdbx_description
1 polymer ?
#
loop_
_entity_poly.entity_id
_entity_poly.type
_entity_poly.pdbx_seq_one_letter_code
_entity_poly.pdbx_strand_id
1 'polypeptide(L)'
;MNSDEIIKDDSGMTTMYLANPNTKNPDALKFANLLFIADDLQDHLVVGEILLPTKFEKLMPYIKTIRIKIEEMSEIIEEAKNLELGDEKIDSLTDDVLDQTEKVIEQMREMEDRQEEGDIHTLIWPMFFDHMIREGEFILSHQNDIKEGRLIDINELVNFWTEIMAEHGLFTSHLLDPTESDLIEEQLDVADTFYDFLESETTDYNKIIEALDDVINSETELIENLENGNVASIIPPELADHMREETLYFKNELLRLTAKTE
;
A
#
# COMPACT_ATOMS: atom_id res chain seq x y z
N MET A 1 0.25 -22.81 3.61
CA MET A 1 -0.76 -21.88 4.17
C MET A 1 -2.18 -22.46 4.07
N ASN A 2 -2.60 -23.31 5.03
CA ASN A 2 -3.96 -23.88 5.08
C ASN A 2 -4.47 -23.84 6.53
N SER A 3 -4.46 -22.66 7.14
CA SER A 3 -5.12 -22.41 8.42
C SER A 3 -6.26 -21.43 8.20
N ASP A 4 -7.37 -21.60 8.91
CA ASP A 4 -8.48 -20.63 8.93
C ASP A 4 -8.06 -19.24 9.46
N GLU A 5 -6.78 -19.04 9.78
CA GLU A 5 -6.19 -17.84 10.38
C GLU A 5 -5.66 -16.83 9.34
N ILE A 6 -5.34 -17.28 8.13
CA ILE A 6 -4.82 -16.46 7.03
C ILE A 6 -5.75 -16.63 5.82
N ILE A 7 -6.27 -15.52 5.31
CA ILE A 7 -7.10 -15.45 4.11
C ILE A 7 -6.19 -15.19 2.92
N LYS A 8 -6.46 -15.90 1.83
CA LYS A 8 -5.82 -15.70 0.53
C LYS A 8 -6.78 -14.92 -0.37
N ASP A 9 -6.33 -13.81 -0.93
CA ASP A 9 -7.04 -13.10 -1.99
C ASP A 9 -6.26 -13.23 -3.31
N ASP A 10 -6.92 -13.77 -4.34
CA ASP A 10 -6.37 -13.99 -5.69
C ASP A 10 -7.14 -13.18 -6.75
N SER A 11 -7.81 -12.09 -6.34
CA SER A 11 -8.66 -11.30 -7.25
C SER A 11 -7.91 -10.25 -8.06
N GLY A 12 -6.66 -9.94 -7.69
CA GLY A 12 -5.79 -8.96 -8.35
C GLY A 12 -4.71 -9.58 -9.21
N MET A 13 -3.70 -8.78 -9.56
CA MET A 13 -2.51 -9.26 -10.27
C MET A 13 -1.61 -10.06 -9.34
N THR A 14 -1.47 -9.59 -8.10
CA THR A 14 -0.72 -10.26 -7.04
C THR A 14 -1.66 -10.99 -6.06
N THR A 15 -1.20 -12.15 -5.57
CA THR A 15 -1.90 -12.87 -4.51
C THR A 15 -1.56 -12.23 -3.17
N MET A 16 -2.59 -11.73 -2.47
CA MET A 16 -2.45 -11.23 -1.11
C MET A 16 -2.71 -12.31 -0.06
N TYR A 17 -2.06 -12.14 1.09
CA TYR A 17 -2.28 -12.94 2.29
C TYR A 17 -2.58 -12.04 3.48
N LEU A 18 -3.83 -12.06 3.93
CA LEU A 18 -4.32 -11.20 5.02
C LEU A 18 -4.66 -12.04 6.25
N ALA A 19 -4.58 -11.46 7.44
CA ALA A 19 -5.07 -12.10 8.64
C ALA A 19 -6.59 -12.27 8.54
N ASN A 20 -7.14 -13.43 8.90
CA ASN A 20 -8.59 -13.59 9.01
C ASN A 20 -9.12 -12.54 10.00
N PRO A 21 -10.12 -11.70 9.66
CA PRO A 21 -10.63 -10.67 10.57
C PRO A 21 -11.08 -11.19 11.94
N ASN A 22 -11.45 -12.47 12.05
CA ASN A 22 -11.86 -13.09 13.30
C ASN A 22 -10.69 -13.70 14.09
N THR A 23 -9.48 -13.75 13.52
CA THR A 23 -8.31 -14.28 14.22
C THR A 23 -7.94 -13.40 15.40
N LYS A 24 -7.59 -14.07 16.50
CA LYS A 24 -6.94 -13.48 17.67
C LYS A 24 -5.56 -14.10 17.92
N ASN A 25 -5.08 -14.90 16.98
CA ASN A 25 -3.78 -15.57 17.08
C ASN A 25 -2.67 -14.54 16.76
N PRO A 26 -1.83 -14.15 17.73
CA PRO A 26 -0.77 -13.16 17.50
C PRO A 26 0.24 -13.62 16.45
N ASP A 27 0.50 -14.92 16.34
CA ASP A 27 1.43 -15.46 15.32
C ASP A 27 0.84 -15.32 13.91
N ALA A 28 -0.49 -15.39 13.78
CA ALA A 28 -1.17 -15.17 12.50
C ALA A 28 -1.13 -13.70 12.08
N LEU A 29 -1.33 -12.78 13.03
CA LEU A 29 -1.22 -11.35 12.78
C LEU A 29 0.20 -10.97 12.36
N LYS A 30 1.22 -11.46 13.07
CA LYS A 30 2.62 -11.26 12.70
C LYS A 30 2.92 -11.77 11.30
N PHE A 31 2.46 -12.98 10.98
CA PHE A 31 2.78 -13.60 9.70
C PHE A 31 2.08 -12.90 8.53
N ALA A 32 0.78 -12.58 8.69
CA ALA A 32 0.05 -11.80 7.69
C ALA A 32 0.69 -10.42 7.49
N ASN A 33 1.07 -9.75 8.58
CA ASN A 33 1.69 -8.43 8.48
C ASN A 33 3.04 -8.49 7.76
N LEU A 34 3.89 -9.49 8.04
CA LEU A 34 5.13 -9.72 7.29
C LEU A 34 4.87 -9.84 5.79
N LEU A 35 3.88 -10.64 5.39
CA LEU A 35 3.59 -10.86 3.98
C LEU A 35 3.13 -9.58 3.30
N PHE A 36 2.21 -8.84 3.93
CA PHE A 36 1.72 -7.56 3.43
C PHE A 36 2.84 -6.52 3.29
N ILE A 37 3.57 -6.21 4.37
CA ILE A 37 4.57 -5.13 4.34
C ILE A 37 5.76 -5.44 3.42
N ALA A 38 6.04 -6.73 3.16
CA ALA A 38 7.08 -7.14 2.24
C ALA A 38 6.68 -6.90 0.78
N ASP A 39 5.46 -7.32 0.41
CA ASP A 39 4.89 -7.09 -0.93
C ASP A 39 4.71 -5.57 -1.17
N ASP A 40 4.12 -4.85 -0.21
CA ASP A 40 3.91 -3.39 -0.24
C ASP A 40 5.20 -2.58 -0.50
N LEU A 41 6.26 -2.85 0.29
CA LEU A 41 7.55 -2.19 0.09
C LEU A 41 8.17 -2.51 -1.28
N GLN A 42 7.98 -3.72 -1.78
CA GLN A 42 8.46 -4.08 -3.12
C GLN A 42 7.70 -3.31 -4.20
N ASP A 43 6.39 -3.15 -4.08
CA ASP A 43 5.57 -2.42 -5.04
C ASP A 43 5.95 -0.94 -5.09
N HIS A 44 6.18 -0.30 -3.93
CA HIS A 44 6.75 1.05 -3.86
C HIS A 44 8.07 1.19 -4.62
N LEU A 45 8.94 0.18 -4.53
CA LEU A 45 10.20 0.17 -5.28
C LEU A 45 9.98 0.00 -6.79
N VAL A 46 9.06 -0.88 -7.19
CA VAL A 46 8.74 -1.16 -8.60
C VAL A 46 8.08 0.06 -9.26
N VAL A 47 7.02 0.59 -8.66
CA VAL A 47 6.33 1.81 -9.11
C VAL A 47 7.31 2.99 -9.12
N GLY A 48 8.10 3.13 -8.06
CA GLY A 48 9.15 4.13 -7.96
C GLY A 48 10.14 4.03 -9.12
N GLU A 49 10.58 2.84 -9.53
CA GLU A 49 11.46 2.67 -10.69
C GLU A 49 10.80 3.12 -12.00
N ILE A 50 9.53 2.73 -12.21
CA ILE A 50 8.77 3.05 -13.43
C ILE A 50 8.69 4.58 -13.63
N LEU A 51 8.52 5.32 -12.54
CA LEU A 51 8.37 6.78 -12.54
C LEU A 51 9.69 7.56 -12.55
N LEU A 52 10.84 6.89 -12.72
CA LEU A 52 12.15 7.52 -12.81
C LEU A 52 12.73 7.49 -14.25
N PRO A 53 12.74 8.62 -14.97
CA PRO A 53 13.24 8.64 -16.34
C PRO A 53 14.75 8.37 -16.40
N THR A 54 15.12 7.23 -16.99
CA THR A 54 16.52 6.78 -17.17
C THR A 54 17.39 7.72 -18.00
N LYS A 55 16.78 8.66 -18.72
CA LYS A 55 17.50 9.70 -19.48
C LYS A 55 18.21 10.71 -18.58
N PHE A 56 17.77 10.90 -17.34
CA PHE A 56 18.38 11.85 -16.41
C PHE A 56 19.51 11.19 -15.64
N GLU A 57 20.76 11.54 -15.96
CA GLU A 57 21.96 10.96 -15.35
C GLU A 57 21.98 11.07 -13.81
N LYS A 58 21.41 12.16 -13.26
CA LYS A 58 21.30 12.37 -11.81
C LYS A 58 20.42 11.34 -11.10
N LEU A 59 19.51 10.67 -11.81
CA LEU A 59 18.64 9.63 -11.26
C LEU A 59 19.26 8.24 -11.26
N MET A 60 20.32 8.03 -12.05
CA MET A 60 20.92 6.70 -12.23
C MET A 60 21.42 6.05 -10.93
N PRO A 61 22.00 6.79 -9.95
CA PRO A 61 22.33 6.21 -8.65
C PRO A 61 21.11 5.64 -7.94
N TYR A 62 19.99 6.38 -7.89
CA TYR A 62 18.75 5.95 -7.24
C TYR A 62 18.13 4.74 -7.93
N ILE A 63 18.02 4.77 -9.26
CA ILE A 63 17.49 3.64 -10.05
C ILE A 63 18.31 2.38 -9.79
N LYS A 64 19.64 2.50 -9.70
CA LYS A 64 20.51 1.35 -9.39
C LYS A 64 20.25 0.81 -7.98
N THR A 65 20.10 1.68 -6.98
CA THR A 65 19.80 1.27 -5.61
C THR A 65 18.43 0.61 -5.52
N ILE A 66 17.41 1.17 -6.16
CA ILE A 66 16.05 0.63 -6.21
C ILE A 66 16.07 -0.79 -6.79
N ARG A 67 16.73 -1.01 -7.94
CA ARG A 67 16.83 -2.35 -8.55
C ARG A 67 17.45 -3.40 -7.64
N ILE A 68 18.51 -3.03 -6.90
CA ILE A 68 19.13 -3.94 -5.94
C ILE A 68 18.14 -4.29 -4.83
N LYS A 69 17.43 -3.28 -4.30
CA LYS A 69 16.41 -3.49 -3.27
C LYS A 69 15.23 -4.34 -3.77
N ILE A 70 14.80 -4.19 -5.03
CA ILE A 70 13.77 -5.06 -5.62
C ILE A 70 14.24 -6.52 -5.61
N GLU A 71 15.49 -6.79 -5.99
CA GLU A 71 16.07 -8.15 -5.93
C GLU A 71 16.12 -8.67 -4.48
N GLU A 72 16.59 -7.86 -3.52
CA GLU A 72 16.63 -8.23 -2.09
C GLU A 72 15.22 -8.53 -1.53
N MET A 73 14.23 -7.69 -1.83
CA MET A 73 12.85 -7.89 -1.40
C MET A 73 12.23 -9.13 -2.04
N SER A 74 12.56 -9.42 -3.30
CA SER A 74 12.08 -10.63 -3.97
C SER A 74 12.54 -11.90 -3.25
N GLU A 75 13.78 -11.94 -2.77
CA GLU A 75 14.31 -13.05 -1.98
C GLU A 75 13.58 -13.19 -0.63
N ILE A 76 13.34 -12.07 0.06
CA ILE A 76 12.60 -12.05 1.33
C ILE A 76 11.16 -12.55 1.16
N ILE A 77 10.46 -12.06 0.13
CA ILE A 77 9.07 -12.44 -0.18
C ILE A 77 8.99 -13.93 -0.53
N GLU A 78 9.91 -14.44 -1.36
CA GLU A 78 9.95 -15.86 -1.71
C GLU A 78 10.18 -16.73 -0.47
N GLU A 79 11.07 -16.32 0.43
CA GLU A 79 11.30 -17.03 1.69
C GLU A 79 10.05 -16.98 2.58
N ALA A 80 9.45 -15.80 2.77
CA ALA A 80 8.26 -15.59 3.61
C ALA A 80 7.06 -16.41 3.13
N LYS A 81 6.80 -16.46 1.81
CA LYS A 81 5.70 -17.24 1.20
C LYS A 81 5.87 -18.76 1.38
N ASN A 82 7.07 -19.24 1.67
CA ASN A 82 7.36 -20.64 1.95
C ASN A 82 7.33 -21.01 3.45
N LEU A 83 7.13 -20.04 4.34
CA LEU A 83 7.04 -20.29 5.78
C LEU A 83 5.70 -20.90 6.20
N GLU A 84 5.73 -21.56 7.37
CA GLU A 84 4.53 -22.00 8.08
C GLU A 84 4.21 -21.03 9.23
N LEU A 85 2.94 -21.03 9.64
CA LEU A 85 2.49 -20.23 10.78
C LEU A 85 3.27 -20.62 12.05
N GLY A 86 3.87 -19.63 12.70
CA GLY A 86 4.68 -19.82 13.91
C GLY A 86 6.15 -20.19 13.65
N ASP A 87 6.62 -20.08 12.40
CA ASP A 87 8.05 -20.23 12.08
C ASP A 87 8.89 -19.15 12.79
N GLU A 88 10.04 -19.55 13.34
CA GLU A 88 10.95 -18.67 14.07
C GLU A 88 11.56 -17.57 13.20
N LYS A 89 11.58 -17.76 11.88
CA LYS A 89 12.10 -16.78 10.91
C LYS A 89 11.17 -15.60 10.65
N ILE A 90 9.89 -15.69 11.02
CA ILE A 90 8.92 -14.61 10.76
C ILE A 90 9.42 -13.30 11.39
N ASP A 91 9.87 -13.34 12.64
CA ASP A 91 10.35 -12.14 13.33
C ASP A 91 11.63 -11.59 12.67
N SER A 92 12.58 -12.44 12.26
CA SER A 92 13.82 -11.97 11.62
C SER A 92 13.59 -11.41 10.21
N LEU A 93 12.75 -12.05 9.39
CA LEU A 93 12.40 -11.51 8.08
C LEU A 93 11.64 -10.20 8.22
N THR A 94 10.78 -10.08 9.24
CA THR A 94 10.12 -8.81 9.53
C THR A 94 11.13 -7.72 9.86
N ASP A 95 12.12 -8.01 10.70
CA ASP A 95 13.21 -7.07 11.01
C ASP A 95 13.97 -6.64 9.75
N ASP A 96 14.25 -7.57 8.84
CA ASP A 96 14.92 -7.28 7.57
C ASP A 96 14.06 -6.35 6.68
N VAL A 97 12.74 -6.56 6.59
CA VAL A 97 11.84 -5.67 5.85
C VAL A 97 11.83 -4.27 6.46
N LEU A 98 11.71 -4.13 7.78
CA LEU A 98 11.68 -2.83 8.45
C LEU A 98 12.98 -2.04 8.25
N ASP A 99 14.14 -2.70 8.31
CA ASP A 99 15.44 -2.07 8.03
C ASP A 99 15.53 -1.61 6.55
N GLN A 100 14.91 -2.34 5.62
CA GLN A 100 14.79 -1.91 4.24
C GLN A 100 13.83 -0.73 4.09
N THR A 101 12.69 -0.73 4.79
CA THR A 101 11.74 0.39 4.83
C THR A 101 12.40 1.68 5.29
N GLU A 102 13.14 1.66 6.41
CA GLU A 102 13.87 2.84 6.92
C GLU A 102 14.81 3.44 5.86
N LYS A 103 15.58 2.58 5.18
CA LYS A 103 16.49 3.01 4.11
C LYS A 103 15.77 3.56 2.88
N VAL A 104 14.59 3.03 2.56
CA VAL A 104 13.76 3.52 1.45
C VAL A 104 13.19 4.89 1.78
N ILE A 105 12.68 5.09 3.00
CA ILE A 105 12.20 6.40 3.49
C ILE A 105 13.32 7.45 3.39
N GLU A 106 14.53 7.13 3.87
CA GLU A 106 15.67 8.05 3.77
C GLU A 106 15.96 8.47 2.33
N GLN A 107 15.93 7.51 1.40
CA GLN A 107 16.14 7.78 -0.02
C GLN A 107 14.99 8.61 -0.63
N MET A 108 13.73 8.30 -0.29
CA MET A 108 12.56 9.02 -0.79
C MET A 108 12.58 10.48 -0.32
N ARG A 109 12.87 10.72 0.96
CA ARG A 109 13.02 12.08 1.53
C ARG A 109 14.11 12.87 0.80
N GLU A 110 15.27 12.26 0.55
CA GLU A 110 16.34 12.92 -0.21
C GLU A 110 15.90 13.26 -1.65
N MET A 111 15.17 12.36 -2.31
CA MET A 111 14.69 12.57 -3.67
C MET A 111 13.61 13.65 -3.73
N GLU A 112 12.68 13.65 -2.78
CA GLU A 112 11.65 14.67 -2.61
C GLU A 112 12.29 16.06 -2.47
N ASP A 113 13.17 16.25 -1.48
CA ASP A 113 13.88 17.51 -1.22
C ASP A 113 14.60 18.02 -2.49
N ARG A 114 15.35 17.14 -3.16
CA ARG A 114 16.08 17.50 -4.39
C ARG A 114 15.15 17.84 -5.54
N GLN A 115 13.96 17.24 -5.60
CA GLN A 115 12.98 17.56 -6.62
C GLN A 115 12.32 18.93 -6.36
N GLU A 116 11.98 19.24 -5.11
CA GLU A 116 11.43 20.55 -4.74
C GLU A 116 12.41 21.70 -4.97
N GLU A 117 13.71 21.43 -4.78
CA GLU A 117 14.79 22.37 -5.13
C GLU A 117 15.02 22.50 -6.64
N GLY A 118 14.39 21.66 -7.46
CA GLY A 118 14.56 21.59 -8.92
C GLY A 118 15.90 20.98 -9.37
N ASP A 119 16.59 20.26 -8.48
CA ASP A 119 17.87 19.61 -8.79
C ASP A 119 17.69 18.33 -9.61
N ILE A 120 16.64 17.54 -9.31
CA ILE A 120 16.21 16.36 -10.05
C ILE A 120 14.78 16.52 -10.56
N HIS A 121 14.40 15.72 -11.56
CA HIS A 121 13.08 15.76 -12.18
C HIS A 121 12.60 14.31 -12.37
N THR A 122 11.56 13.92 -11.64
CA THR A 122 10.94 12.60 -11.72
C THR A 122 9.51 12.72 -12.27
N LEU A 123 8.81 11.59 -12.39
CA LEU A 123 7.36 11.57 -12.62
C LEU A 123 6.58 11.27 -11.34
N ILE A 124 7.24 11.30 -10.18
CA ILE A 124 6.64 11.13 -8.85
C ILE A 124 6.32 12.52 -8.33
N TRP A 125 5.07 12.80 -7.97
CA TRP A 125 4.70 14.09 -7.35
C TRP A 125 5.31 14.20 -5.95
N PRO A 126 5.63 15.41 -5.44
CA PRO A 126 6.02 15.58 -4.04
C PRO A 126 5.02 14.93 -3.06
N MET A 127 3.72 15.13 -3.27
CA MET A 127 2.67 14.47 -2.49
C MET A 127 2.74 12.94 -2.56
N PHE A 128 3.16 12.36 -3.68
CA PHE A 128 3.31 10.91 -3.80
C PHE A 128 4.58 10.41 -3.08
N PHE A 129 5.65 11.20 -3.01
CA PHE A 129 6.77 10.89 -2.10
C PHE A 129 6.32 10.91 -0.64
N ASP A 130 5.65 11.97 -0.21
CA ASP A 130 5.15 12.11 1.16
C ASP A 130 4.19 10.98 1.55
N HIS A 131 3.31 10.56 0.64
CA HIS A 131 2.42 9.41 0.79
C HIS A 131 3.17 8.11 1.11
N MET A 132 4.09 7.68 0.22
CA MET A 132 4.89 6.46 0.44
C MET A 132 5.76 6.55 1.71
N ILE A 133 6.24 7.74 2.05
CA ILE A 133 6.99 7.98 3.29
C ILE A 133 6.08 7.79 4.51
N ARG A 134 4.86 8.32 4.49
CA ARG A 134 3.87 8.18 5.57
C ARG A 134 3.44 6.73 5.77
N GLU A 135 3.27 5.96 4.70
CA GLU A 135 3.03 4.50 4.77
C GLU A 135 4.19 3.76 5.42
N GLY A 136 5.42 4.04 4.98
CA GLY A 136 6.60 3.45 5.60
C GLY A 136 6.71 3.78 7.09
N GLU A 137 6.44 5.02 7.50
CA GLU A 137 6.43 5.43 8.90
C GLU A 137 5.31 4.79 9.71
N PHE A 138 4.12 4.66 9.12
CA PHE A 138 3.00 3.94 9.71
C PHE A 138 3.37 2.47 9.94
N ILE A 139 3.94 1.79 8.94
CA ILE A 139 4.40 0.39 9.04
C ILE A 139 5.42 0.22 10.17
N LEU A 140 6.43 1.09 10.24
CA LEU A 140 7.45 1.05 11.29
C LEU A 140 6.85 1.23 12.68
N SER A 141 5.94 2.19 12.85
CA SER A 141 5.23 2.43 14.11
C SER A 141 4.34 1.24 14.50
N HIS A 142 3.51 0.79 13.56
CA HIS A 142 2.54 -0.27 13.76
C HIS A 142 3.22 -1.61 14.08
N GLN A 143 4.33 -1.93 13.41
CA GLN A 143 5.06 -3.17 13.67
C GLN A 143 5.75 -3.16 15.04
N ASN A 144 6.20 -2.00 15.54
CA ASN A 144 6.69 -1.87 16.90
C ASN A 144 5.57 -2.12 17.94
N ASP A 145 4.36 -1.62 17.69
CA ASP A 145 3.20 -1.92 18.53
C ASP A 145 2.88 -3.42 18.56
N ILE A 146 2.87 -4.08 17.39
CA ILE A 146 2.65 -5.55 17.29
C ILE A 146 3.69 -6.31 18.11
N LYS A 147 4.98 -5.96 17.99
CA LYS A 147 6.07 -6.60 18.74
C LYS A 147 5.94 -6.42 20.25
N GLU A 148 5.44 -5.28 20.70
CA GLU A 148 5.22 -4.97 22.11
C GLU A 148 3.85 -5.45 22.63
N GLY A 149 3.06 -6.12 21.78
CA GLY A 149 1.74 -6.66 22.10
C GLY A 149 0.69 -5.57 22.31
N ARG A 150 0.89 -4.37 21.74
CA ARG A 150 -0.08 -3.29 21.73
C ARG A 150 -1.01 -3.43 20.53
N LEU A 151 -2.27 -3.05 20.74
CA LEU A 151 -3.24 -2.91 19.66
C LEU A 151 -3.21 -1.45 19.21
N ILE A 152 -3.19 -1.25 17.89
CA ILE A 152 -3.37 0.09 17.30
C ILE A 152 -4.73 0.67 17.72
N ASP A 153 -4.77 1.99 17.93
CA ASP A 153 -6.02 2.71 18.11
C ASP A 153 -6.81 2.70 16.79
N ILE A 154 -8.09 2.32 16.84
CA ILE A 154 -8.90 2.25 15.62
C ILE A 154 -9.04 3.60 14.91
N ASN A 155 -9.04 4.72 15.65
CA ASN A 155 -9.14 6.04 15.03
C ASN A 155 -7.80 6.43 14.38
N GLU A 156 -6.67 5.98 14.94
CA GLU A 156 -5.36 6.16 14.30
C GLU A 156 -5.30 5.41 12.97
N LEU A 157 -5.71 4.13 12.95
CA LEU A 157 -5.80 3.34 11.72
C LEU A 157 -6.75 4.01 10.70
N VAL A 158 -7.97 4.36 11.14
CA VAL A 158 -9.00 4.91 10.25
C VAL A 158 -8.57 6.26 9.68
N ASN A 159 -8.06 7.17 10.51
CA ASN A 159 -7.65 8.49 10.03
C ASN A 159 -6.50 8.37 9.02
N PHE A 160 -5.50 7.53 9.32
CA PHE A 160 -4.37 7.30 8.43
C PHE A 160 -4.82 6.76 7.07
N TRP A 161 -5.47 5.59 7.05
CA TRP A 161 -5.83 4.96 5.77
C TRP A 161 -6.94 5.72 5.03
N THR A 162 -7.82 6.44 5.72
CA THR A 162 -8.80 7.32 5.05
C THR A 162 -8.11 8.43 4.25
N GLU A 163 -7.02 9.00 4.78
CA GLU A 163 -6.23 9.98 4.05
C GLU A 163 -5.55 9.34 2.83
N ILE A 164 -4.95 8.16 2.99
CA ILE A 164 -4.35 7.37 1.90
C ILE A 164 -5.37 7.11 0.77
N MET A 165 -6.57 6.63 1.10
CA MET A 165 -7.64 6.38 0.11
C MET A 165 -8.06 7.63 -0.65
N ALA A 166 -8.09 8.79 0.03
CA ALA A 166 -8.39 10.05 -0.64
C ALA A 166 -7.28 10.43 -1.65
N GLU A 167 -6.03 10.22 -1.28
CA GLU A 167 -4.86 10.47 -2.13
C GLU A 167 -4.81 9.53 -3.34
N HIS A 168 -5.17 8.26 -3.19
CA HIS A 168 -5.30 7.31 -4.31
C HIS A 168 -6.30 7.78 -5.37
N GLY A 169 -7.46 8.28 -4.95
CA GLY A 169 -8.44 8.88 -5.86
C GLY A 169 -7.85 10.05 -6.64
N LEU A 170 -7.10 10.93 -5.96
CA LEU A 170 -6.39 12.03 -6.61
C LEU A 170 -5.29 11.55 -7.57
N PHE A 171 -4.48 10.56 -7.18
CA PHE A 171 -3.41 10.04 -8.04
C PHE A 171 -4.01 9.44 -9.32
N THR A 172 -5.04 8.60 -9.19
CA THR A 172 -5.72 7.97 -10.31
C THR A 172 -6.32 9.03 -11.23
N SER A 173 -7.03 10.03 -10.69
CA SER A 173 -7.63 11.11 -11.49
C SER A 173 -6.60 11.90 -12.31
N HIS A 174 -5.38 12.08 -11.79
CA HIS A 174 -4.31 12.83 -12.45
C HIS A 174 -3.49 12.01 -13.44
N LEU A 175 -3.51 10.67 -13.32
CA LEU A 175 -2.80 9.75 -14.22
C LEU A 175 -3.68 9.29 -15.41
N LEU A 176 -4.99 9.50 -15.35
CA LEU A 176 -5.91 9.29 -16.48
C LEU A 176 -5.68 10.31 -17.59
N ASP A 177 -5.89 9.91 -18.84
CA ASP A 177 -5.89 10.86 -19.95
C ASP A 177 -7.08 11.82 -19.79
N PRO A 178 -6.93 13.14 -20.06
CA PRO A 178 -8.02 14.10 -19.94
C PRO A 178 -9.29 13.80 -20.76
N THR A 179 -9.23 12.87 -21.72
CA THR A 179 -10.40 12.39 -22.46
C THR A 179 -11.27 11.40 -21.68
N GLU A 180 -10.76 10.78 -20.61
CA GLU A 180 -11.49 9.86 -19.73
C GLU A 180 -12.29 10.63 -18.66
N SER A 181 -13.09 11.62 -19.07
CA SER A 181 -13.73 12.57 -18.16
C SER A 181 -14.62 11.91 -17.10
N ASP A 182 -15.32 10.85 -17.48
CA ASP A 182 -16.27 10.17 -16.60
C ASP A 182 -15.51 9.40 -15.50
N LEU A 183 -14.41 8.72 -15.86
CA LEU A 183 -13.54 8.05 -14.89
C LEU A 183 -12.81 9.06 -13.99
N ILE A 184 -12.40 10.20 -14.54
CA ILE A 184 -11.80 11.28 -13.73
C ILE A 184 -12.80 11.78 -12.68
N GLU A 185 -14.06 12.02 -13.06
CA GLU A 185 -15.10 12.46 -12.11
C GLU A 185 -15.34 11.41 -11.02
N GLU A 186 -15.40 10.12 -11.38
CA GLU A 186 -15.54 9.01 -10.42
C GLU A 186 -14.38 8.96 -9.40
N GLN A 187 -13.14 9.11 -9.84
CA GLN A 187 -11.98 9.09 -8.95
C GLN A 187 -11.89 10.33 -8.05
N LEU A 188 -12.36 11.48 -8.52
CA LEU A 188 -12.51 12.67 -7.68
C LEU A 188 -13.62 12.51 -6.64
N ASP A 189 -14.72 11.84 -6.97
CA ASP A 189 -15.79 11.51 -6.01
C ASP A 189 -15.29 10.57 -4.91
N VAL A 190 -14.37 9.64 -5.23
CA VAL A 190 -13.67 8.82 -4.22
C VAL A 190 -12.88 9.73 -3.28
N ALA A 191 -12.02 10.61 -3.82
CA ALA A 191 -11.22 11.52 -3.01
C ALA A 191 -12.08 12.39 -2.08
N ASP A 192 -13.13 13.01 -2.62
CA ASP A 192 -14.06 13.84 -1.85
C ASP A 192 -14.76 13.03 -0.75
N THR A 193 -15.17 11.79 -1.02
CA THR A 193 -15.82 10.91 -0.04
C THR A 193 -14.93 10.61 1.16
N PHE A 194 -13.65 10.27 0.91
CA PHE A 194 -12.72 9.95 1.99
C PHE A 194 -12.24 11.20 2.74
N TYR A 195 -12.05 12.34 2.06
CA TYR A 195 -11.82 13.60 2.77
C TYR A 195 -13.01 14.00 3.65
N ASP A 196 -14.25 13.82 3.19
CA ASP A 196 -15.44 14.04 4.01
C ASP A 196 -15.46 13.14 5.26
N PHE A 197 -15.02 11.88 5.17
CA PHE A 197 -14.88 11.00 6.33
C PHE A 197 -13.84 11.51 7.34
N LEU A 198 -12.70 12.01 6.84
CA LEU A 198 -11.63 12.56 7.66
C LEU A 198 -12.06 13.86 8.36
N GLU A 199 -12.63 14.81 7.61
CA GLU A 199 -13.08 16.11 8.15
C GLU A 199 -14.21 15.96 9.18
N SER A 200 -15.08 14.97 8.99
CA SER A 200 -16.19 14.70 9.90
C SER A 200 -15.84 13.79 11.08
N GLU A 201 -14.59 13.29 11.14
CA GLU A 201 -14.15 12.28 12.11
C GLU A 201 -15.15 11.11 12.17
N THR A 202 -15.51 10.56 11.00
CA THR A 202 -16.56 9.54 10.88
C THR A 202 -16.21 8.30 11.69
N THR A 203 -17.10 7.93 12.62
CA THR A 203 -17.01 6.70 13.45
C THR A 203 -18.02 5.64 13.04
N ASP A 204 -18.76 5.87 11.94
CA ASP A 204 -19.60 4.85 11.32
C ASP A 204 -18.75 3.96 10.42
N TYR A 205 -18.06 3.00 11.03
CA TYR A 205 -17.14 2.11 10.33
C TYR A 205 -17.84 1.25 9.26
N ASN A 206 -19.14 0.99 9.37
CA ASN A 206 -19.86 0.26 8.31
C ASN A 206 -19.94 1.11 7.05
N LYS A 207 -20.17 2.42 7.18
CA LYS A 207 -20.20 3.34 6.04
C LYS A 207 -18.83 3.41 5.35
N ILE A 208 -17.74 3.38 6.12
CA ILE A 208 -16.37 3.35 5.58
C ILE A 208 -16.14 2.00 4.86
N ILE A 209 -16.53 0.88 5.46
CA ILE A 209 -16.41 -0.45 4.82
C ILE A 209 -17.19 -0.53 3.51
N GLU A 210 -18.41 0.02 3.46
CA GLU A 210 -19.22 0.09 2.23
C GLU A 210 -18.51 0.91 1.14
N ALA A 211 -17.91 2.05 1.50
CA ALA A 211 -17.13 2.85 0.54
C ALA A 211 -15.87 2.12 0.06
N LEU A 212 -15.17 1.40 0.95
CA LEU A 212 -14.01 0.57 0.57
C LEU A 212 -14.43 -0.57 -0.38
N ASP A 213 -15.61 -1.17 -0.20
CA ASP A 213 -16.15 -2.15 -1.13
C ASP A 213 -16.35 -1.57 -2.53
N ASP A 214 -16.87 -0.35 -2.63
CA ASP A 214 -17.05 0.34 -3.92
C ASP A 214 -15.68 0.66 -4.57
N VAL A 215 -14.69 1.12 -3.79
CA VAL A 215 -13.33 1.38 -4.27
C VAL A 215 -12.67 0.10 -4.79
N ILE A 216 -12.69 -1.01 -4.03
CA ILE A 216 -12.11 -2.29 -4.47
C ILE A 216 -12.71 -2.75 -5.80
N ASN A 217 -14.02 -2.60 -5.98
CA ASN A 217 -14.68 -2.97 -7.23
C ASN A 217 -14.24 -2.06 -8.39
N SER A 218 -14.18 -0.75 -8.17
CA SER A 218 -13.69 0.23 -9.14
C SER A 218 -12.23 -0.06 -9.55
N GLU A 219 -11.35 -0.31 -8.58
CA GLU A 219 -9.94 -0.59 -8.84
C GLU A 219 -9.75 -1.92 -9.58
N THR A 220 -10.53 -2.94 -9.23
CA THR A 220 -10.51 -4.23 -9.95
C THR A 220 -10.90 -4.05 -11.41
N GLU A 221 -11.97 -3.29 -11.69
CA GLU A 221 -12.37 -2.96 -13.06
C GLU A 221 -11.33 -2.11 -13.79
N LEU A 222 -10.71 -1.15 -13.09
CA LEU A 222 -9.64 -0.32 -13.65
C LEU A 222 -8.44 -1.16 -14.07
N ILE A 223 -7.96 -2.08 -13.22
CA ILE A 223 -6.84 -2.98 -13.53
C ILE A 223 -7.14 -3.80 -14.79
N GLU A 224 -8.31 -4.45 -14.85
CA GLU A 224 -8.70 -5.23 -16.03
C GLU A 224 -8.73 -4.36 -17.31
N ASN A 225 -9.21 -3.13 -17.22
CA ASN A 225 -9.27 -2.22 -18.36
C ASN A 225 -7.91 -1.68 -18.77
N LEU A 226 -6.98 -1.45 -17.82
CA LEU A 226 -5.60 -1.05 -18.09
C LEU A 226 -4.86 -2.18 -18.82
N GLU A 227 -4.95 -3.42 -18.35
CA GLU A 227 -4.30 -4.59 -18.97
C GLU A 227 -4.80 -4.84 -20.41
N ASN A 228 -6.08 -4.59 -20.66
CA ASN A 228 -6.69 -4.76 -21.98
C ASN A 228 -6.52 -3.55 -22.90
N GLY A 229 -5.96 -2.44 -22.42
CA GLY A 229 -5.80 -1.20 -23.18
C GLY A 229 -7.14 -0.52 -23.52
N ASN A 230 -8.14 -0.66 -22.65
CA ASN A 230 -9.47 -0.07 -22.79
C ASN A 230 -9.59 1.33 -22.19
N VAL A 231 -8.62 1.74 -21.37
CA VAL A 231 -8.55 3.06 -20.72
C VAL A 231 -7.31 3.79 -21.19
N ALA A 232 -7.47 5.04 -21.62
CA ALA A 232 -6.36 5.93 -21.93
C ALA A 232 -5.78 6.51 -20.64
N SER A 233 -4.54 6.15 -20.31
CA SER A 233 -3.86 6.65 -19.10
C SER A 233 -2.35 6.52 -19.22
N ILE A 234 -1.65 7.02 -18.21
CA ILE A 234 -0.26 6.69 -17.91
C ILE A 234 -0.12 5.87 -16.62
N ILE A 235 -1.20 5.21 -16.18
CA ILE A 235 -1.24 4.36 -14.98
C ILE A 235 -0.63 3.00 -15.33
N PRO A 236 0.46 2.58 -14.68
CA PRO A 236 0.92 1.19 -14.74
C PRO A 236 -0.11 0.28 -14.03
N PRO A 237 -0.50 -0.88 -14.60
CA PRO A 237 -1.37 -1.83 -13.91
C PRO A 237 -0.86 -2.20 -12.51
N GLU A 238 0.47 -2.27 -12.33
CA GLU A 238 1.12 -2.56 -11.05
C GLU A 238 0.80 -1.50 -9.97
N LEU A 239 0.70 -0.22 -10.36
CA LEU A 239 0.30 0.85 -9.43
C LEU A 239 -1.18 0.73 -9.06
N ALA A 240 -2.04 0.39 -10.02
CA ALA A 240 -3.47 0.20 -9.74
C ALA A 240 -3.72 -1.02 -8.84
N ASP A 241 -2.96 -2.11 -9.02
CA ASP A 241 -3.05 -3.28 -8.15
C ASP A 241 -2.54 -2.96 -6.74
N HIS A 242 -1.41 -2.26 -6.60
CA HIS A 242 -0.88 -1.83 -5.31
C HIS A 242 -1.91 -1.02 -4.48
N MET A 243 -2.55 0.02 -5.06
CA MET A 243 -3.60 0.79 -4.35
C MET A 243 -4.77 -0.11 -3.91
N ARG A 244 -5.16 -1.07 -4.76
CA ARG A 244 -6.19 -2.07 -4.43
C ARG A 244 -5.78 -2.96 -3.25
N GLU A 245 -4.52 -3.36 -3.18
CA GLU A 245 -4.00 -4.16 -2.07
C GLU A 245 -4.07 -3.40 -0.74
N GLU A 246 -3.74 -2.12 -0.75
CA GLU A 246 -3.86 -1.24 0.41
C GLU A 246 -5.32 -1.03 0.83
N THR A 247 -6.25 -0.85 -0.11
CA THR A 247 -7.70 -0.79 0.16
C THR A 247 -8.19 -2.08 0.82
N LEU A 248 -7.75 -3.24 0.32
CA LEU A 248 -8.07 -4.54 0.90
C LEU A 248 -7.50 -4.70 2.31
N TYR A 249 -6.24 -4.28 2.53
CA TYR A 249 -5.61 -4.29 3.84
C TYR A 249 -6.37 -3.42 4.84
N PHE A 250 -6.69 -2.18 4.47
CA PHE A 250 -7.43 -1.26 5.33
C PHE A 250 -8.80 -1.84 5.72
N LYS A 251 -9.55 -2.32 4.73
CA LYS A 251 -10.85 -2.97 4.98
C LYS A 251 -10.70 -4.17 5.93
N ASN A 252 -9.69 -5.01 5.72
CA ASN A 252 -9.45 -6.20 6.53
C ASN A 252 -9.13 -5.83 8.00
N GLU A 253 -8.24 -4.87 8.21
CA GLU A 253 -7.88 -4.39 9.55
C GLU A 253 -9.05 -3.71 10.25
N LEU A 254 -9.85 -2.92 9.52
CA LEU A 254 -11.06 -2.30 10.06
C LEU A 254 -12.10 -3.35 10.49
N LEU A 255 -12.33 -4.38 9.67
CA LEU A 255 -13.18 -5.52 10.04
C LEU A 255 -12.64 -6.24 11.28
N ARG A 256 -11.33 -6.44 11.37
CA ARG A 256 -10.67 -7.12 12.50
C ARG A 256 -10.83 -6.37 13.82
N LEU A 257 -10.69 -5.04 13.79
CA LEU A 257 -10.81 -4.18 14.96
C LEU A 257 -12.26 -3.94 15.38
N THR A 258 -13.21 -4.02 14.45
CA THR A 258 -14.65 -3.86 14.71
C THR A 258 -15.40 -5.16 14.97
N ALA A 259 -14.79 -6.31 14.65
CA ALA A 259 -15.33 -7.62 14.96
C ALA A 259 -15.61 -7.72 16.47
N LYS A 260 -16.90 -7.86 16.83
CA LYS A 260 -17.36 -7.89 18.21
C LYS A 260 -16.56 -8.92 19.00
N THR A 261 -15.95 -8.47 20.10
CA THR A 261 -15.53 -9.36 21.17
C THR A 261 -16.80 -9.99 21.76
N GLU A 262 -17.14 -11.21 21.36
CA GLU A 262 -18.09 -12.04 22.10
C GLU A 262 -17.47 -12.54 23.41
#